data_AF-A0A8B6CWS3-F1
#
_entry.id   AF-A0A8B6CWS3-F1
#
_cell.length_a   1.000
_cell.length_b   1.000
_cell.length_c   1.000
_cell.angle_alpha   90.00
_cell.angle_beta   90.00
_cell.angle_gamma   90.00
#
_symmetry.space_group_name_H-M   'P 1'
#
loop_
_entity.id
_entity.type
_entity.pdbx_description
1 polymer ?
#
loop_
_entity_poly.entity_id
_entity_poly.type
_entity_poly.pdbx_seq_one_letter_code
_entity_poly.pdbx_strand_id
1 'polypeptide(L)'
;MVVAINELSCPFQDHHYDYEKMDITETGMNDKKYDYYSIMHYSTRTFAKDRQKPTFEPTQHIEMHNIGQRKYLSDIDIKGIHQLYQCGNPKVCAEPVIHTYGNPVVKLGNFPITGSKVRYSCKNHYTMVGSPERFCRNDAKWSGDDPYCLGSSATNIYCNFDKDKCQWASDSVNNRYQYGEWIRHSGTTDTDQTGPVFDHTWETSDGYYMYIESSQNRGKKFRMRLFDVPPGICMSFYIHKYGKGIVPGSLRVFASQNRGTREKKIWHDNEISSTDWKRQLILTGITGPYGMRAKVDIIFEAEVGTSTYYWDSDMAVDDIVIATCSQIKDYDGWLNRQSKTTKTIVGSIARFT
;
A
#
# COMPACT_ATOMS: atom_id res chain seq x y z
N MET A 1 -38.98 20.51 -1.51
CA MET A 1 -38.63 20.17 -0.12
C MET A 1 -39.44 18.93 0.27
N VAL A 2 -38.79 17.86 0.74
CA VAL A 2 -39.42 16.51 0.87
C VAL A 2 -39.69 16.12 2.34
N VAL A 3 -39.14 16.91 3.27
CA VAL A 3 -39.32 16.87 4.71
C VAL A 3 -39.38 18.31 5.21
N ALA A 4 -40.33 18.63 6.09
CA ALA A 4 -40.47 19.94 6.73
C ALA A 4 -40.02 19.85 8.19
N ILE A 5 -39.18 20.81 8.62
CA ILE A 5 -38.72 20.89 10.01
C ILE A 5 -39.82 21.57 10.83
N ASN A 6 -40.15 20.99 11.97
CA ASN A 6 -41.09 21.60 12.91
C ASN A 6 -40.32 22.43 13.93
N GLU A 7 -40.35 23.75 13.74
CA GLU A 7 -39.57 24.72 14.53
C GLU A 7 -39.91 24.71 16.03
N LEU A 8 -41.11 24.27 16.41
CA LEU A 8 -41.54 24.17 17.82
C LEU A 8 -40.93 22.96 18.56
N SER A 9 -40.45 21.98 17.81
CA SER A 9 -39.84 20.72 18.30
C SER A 9 -38.37 20.57 17.86
N CYS A 10 -37.77 21.65 17.36
CA CYS A 10 -36.39 21.71 16.90
C CYS A 10 -35.37 21.34 17.98
N PRO A 11 -34.17 20.86 17.59
CA PRO A 11 -33.11 20.46 18.50
C PRO A 11 -32.63 21.57 19.44
N PHE A 12 -31.83 21.19 20.45
CA PHE A 12 -30.99 22.16 21.16
C PHE A 12 -30.06 22.88 20.17
N GLN A 13 -29.64 24.11 20.51
CA GLN A 13 -28.87 24.99 19.61
C GLN A 13 -27.61 24.30 19.03
N ASP A 14 -27.02 23.40 19.81
CA ASP A 14 -25.81 22.62 19.47
C ASP A 14 -26.05 21.46 18.47
N HIS A 15 -27.26 21.31 17.92
CA HIS A 15 -27.62 20.26 16.94
C HIS A 15 -28.34 20.82 15.71
N HIS A 16 -28.33 22.15 15.51
CA HIS A 16 -28.94 22.76 14.33
C HIS A 16 -28.18 22.46 13.04
N TYR A 17 -26.84 22.36 13.10
CA TYR A 17 -26.00 22.07 11.94
C TYR A 17 -26.24 20.67 11.36
N ASP A 18 -26.72 19.71 12.17
CA ASP A 18 -27.02 18.34 11.73
C ASP A 18 -28.14 18.27 10.68
N TYR A 19 -28.92 19.35 10.52
CA TYR A 19 -30.02 19.47 9.56
C TYR A 19 -29.73 20.43 8.39
N GLU A 20 -28.51 20.98 8.32
CA GLU A 20 -28.11 21.83 7.20
C GLU A 20 -27.98 21.00 5.92
N LYS A 21 -28.57 21.51 4.83
CA LYS A 21 -28.56 20.82 3.54
C LYS A 21 -27.34 21.24 2.75
N MET A 22 -26.61 20.25 2.25
CA MET A 22 -25.60 20.47 1.22
C MET A 22 -26.25 20.80 -0.13
N ASP A 23 -25.54 21.57 -0.96
CA ASP A 23 -26.01 21.91 -2.31
C ASP A 23 -26.17 20.64 -3.16
N ILE A 24 -27.26 20.57 -3.93
CA ILE A 24 -27.56 19.41 -4.78
C ILE A 24 -26.49 19.21 -5.86
N THR A 25 -25.79 20.28 -6.25
CA THR A 25 -24.68 20.25 -7.20
C THR A 25 -23.43 19.58 -6.63
N GLU A 26 -23.24 19.61 -5.31
CA GLU A 26 -22.12 18.96 -4.60
C GLU A 26 -22.39 17.48 -4.30
N THR A 27 -23.66 17.08 -4.21
CA THR A 27 -24.06 15.71 -3.82
C THR A 27 -24.21 14.73 -4.98
N GLY A 28 -24.17 15.21 -6.23
CA GLY A 28 -24.35 14.38 -7.42
C GLY A 28 -25.73 13.73 -7.53
N MET A 29 -26.73 14.24 -6.81
CA MET A 29 -28.10 13.71 -6.73
C MET A 29 -29.09 14.38 -7.70
N ASN A 30 -28.62 14.87 -8.85
CA ASN A 30 -29.54 15.33 -9.88
C ASN A 30 -30.36 14.11 -10.38
N ASP A 31 -31.69 14.21 -10.29
CA ASP A 31 -32.71 13.22 -10.70
C ASP A 31 -32.96 11.98 -9.81
N LYS A 32 -32.44 11.90 -8.57
CA LYS A 32 -32.79 10.78 -7.67
C LYS A 32 -34.02 11.09 -6.81
N LYS A 33 -35.02 10.19 -6.84
CA LYS A 33 -36.19 10.22 -5.95
C LYS A 33 -35.72 10.11 -4.48
N TYR A 34 -36.24 10.97 -3.60
CA TYR A 34 -35.92 10.95 -2.17
C TYR A 34 -36.32 9.62 -1.54
N ASP A 35 -35.42 9.03 -0.76
CA ASP A 35 -35.63 7.74 -0.10
C ASP A 35 -35.90 7.89 1.39
N TYR A 36 -37.18 7.84 1.76
CA TYR A 36 -37.61 7.91 3.16
C TYR A 36 -37.21 6.68 3.99
N TYR A 37 -36.89 5.56 3.34
CA TYR A 37 -36.57 4.29 4.01
C TYR A 37 -35.07 3.98 4.02
N SER A 38 -34.24 4.93 3.56
CA SER A 38 -32.79 4.81 3.59
C SER A 38 -32.31 4.56 5.03
N ILE A 39 -31.34 3.66 5.17
CA ILE A 39 -30.70 3.42 6.49
C ILE A 39 -29.98 4.69 7.00
N MET A 40 -29.59 5.57 6.08
CA MET A 40 -28.92 6.84 6.36
C MET A 40 -29.90 7.95 6.75
N HIS A 41 -31.21 7.73 6.63
CA HIS A 41 -32.21 8.72 7.02
C HIS A 41 -32.33 8.79 8.55
N TYR A 42 -32.41 10.00 9.12
CA TYR A 42 -32.70 10.19 10.54
C TYR A 42 -34.12 9.71 10.90
N SER A 43 -34.32 9.31 12.15
CA SER A 43 -35.68 9.06 12.66
C SER A 43 -36.41 10.38 12.85
N THR A 44 -37.74 10.40 12.78
CA THR A 44 -38.55 11.62 12.91
C THR A 44 -38.37 12.35 14.25
N ARG A 45 -37.79 11.69 15.27
CA ARG A 45 -37.59 12.23 16.63
C ARG A 45 -36.11 12.44 16.97
N THR A 46 -35.22 12.30 15.99
CA THR A 46 -33.78 12.50 16.22
C THR A 46 -33.55 13.93 16.75
N PHE A 47 -32.87 14.05 17.89
CA PHE A 47 -32.63 15.33 18.58
C PHE A 47 -33.87 16.13 19.01
N ALA A 48 -35.07 15.53 19.06
CA ALA A 48 -36.27 16.20 19.55
C ALA A 48 -36.13 16.66 21.01
N LYS A 49 -36.48 17.92 21.30
CA LYS A 49 -36.57 18.43 22.68
C LYS A 49 -37.60 17.67 23.51
N ASP A 50 -38.77 17.43 22.91
CA ASP A 50 -39.84 16.61 23.47
C ASP A 50 -39.99 15.36 22.61
N ARG A 51 -39.64 14.20 23.18
CA ARG A 51 -39.74 12.91 22.49
C ARG A 51 -41.16 12.53 22.14
N GLN A 52 -42.20 13.21 22.59
CA GLN A 52 -43.58 12.97 22.15
C GLN A 52 -43.89 13.60 20.79
N LYS A 53 -43.10 14.59 20.35
CA LYS A 53 -43.30 15.34 19.09
C LYS A 53 -42.16 15.08 18.09
N PRO A 54 -42.45 14.85 16.81
CA PRO A 54 -41.42 14.69 15.79
C PRO A 54 -40.71 16.03 15.51
N THR A 55 -39.39 16.00 15.33
CA THR A 55 -38.56 17.15 14.92
C THR A 55 -38.85 17.56 13.48
N PHE A 56 -39.23 16.60 12.64
CA PHE A 56 -39.57 16.84 11.25
C PHE A 56 -40.64 15.88 10.75
N GLU A 57 -41.39 16.31 9.75
CA GLU A 57 -42.49 15.55 9.17
C GLU A 57 -42.30 15.38 7.65
N PRO A 58 -42.59 14.18 7.10
CA PRO A 58 -42.62 13.97 5.66
C PRO A 58 -43.69 14.84 5.02
N THR A 59 -43.37 15.48 3.89
CA THR A 59 -44.38 16.25 3.13
C THR A 59 -45.31 15.36 2.31
N GLN A 60 -44.98 14.07 2.17
CA GLN A 60 -45.81 13.06 1.52
C GLN A 60 -46.47 12.16 2.56
N HIS A 61 -47.70 11.69 2.30
CA HIS A 61 -48.36 10.71 3.15
C HIS A 61 -47.65 9.35 3.07
N ILE A 62 -46.77 9.10 4.04
CA ILE A 62 -46.05 7.85 4.24
C ILE A 62 -46.21 7.37 5.68
N GLU A 63 -46.07 6.06 5.90
CA GLU A 63 -46.11 5.49 7.25
C GLU A 63 -44.88 5.92 8.05
N MET A 64 -45.08 6.80 9.05
CA MET A 64 -43.98 7.41 9.83
C MET A 64 -43.10 6.39 10.56
N HIS A 65 -43.59 5.18 10.84
CA HIS A 65 -42.85 4.14 11.57
C HIS A 65 -41.67 3.55 10.79
N ASN A 66 -41.62 3.79 9.48
CA ASN A 66 -40.61 3.20 8.60
C ASN A 66 -39.42 4.15 8.33
N ILE A 67 -39.53 5.43 8.71
CA ILE A 67 -38.44 6.41 8.60
C ILE A 67 -37.46 6.23 9.74
N GLY A 68 -36.17 6.19 9.40
CA GLY A 68 -35.12 5.96 10.39
C GLY A 68 -34.98 4.49 10.78
N GLN A 69 -35.39 3.56 9.92
CA GLN A 69 -35.09 2.15 10.08
C GLN A 69 -33.56 1.91 10.13
N ARG A 70 -33.13 0.86 10.84
CA ARG A 70 -31.71 0.51 11.06
C ARG A 70 -31.42 -0.96 10.80
N LYS A 71 -32.25 -1.63 10.00
CA LYS A 71 -32.21 -3.10 9.82
C LYS A 71 -31.53 -3.51 8.52
N TYR A 72 -31.77 -2.81 7.42
CA TYR A 72 -31.26 -3.20 6.10
C TYR A 72 -31.05 -1.98 5.19
N LEU A 73 -30.24 -2.13 4.15
CA LEU A 73 -30.11 -1.12 3.09
C LEU A 73 -31.38 -1.14 2.22
N SER A 74 -31.91 0.03 1.89
CA SER A 74 -33.02 0.13 0.93
C SER A 74 -32.56 -0.21 -0.49
N ASP A 75 -33.51 -0.45 -1.40
CA ASP A 75 -33.20 -0.65 -2.82
C ASP A 75 -32.49 0.57 -3.44
N ILE A 76 -32.77 1.79 -2.96
CA ILE A 76 -32.14 3.01 -3.44
C ILE A 76 -30.73 3.15 -2.85
N ASP A 77 -30.52 2.77 -1.58
CA ASP A 77 -29.19 2.68 -0.96
C ASP A 77 -28.30 1.72 -1.75
N ILE A 78 -28.81 0.50 -2.02
CA ILE A 78 -28.09 -0.54 -2.77
C ILE A 78 -27.77 -0.06 -4.19
N LYS A 79 -28.75 0.52 -4.91
CA LYS A 79 -28.53 1.08 -6.24
C LYS A 79 -27.54 2.23 -6.24
N GLY A 80 -27.58 3.10 -5.22
CA GLY A 80 -26.65 4.20 -5.03
C GLY A 80 -25.22 3.70 -4.88
N ILE A 81 -25.01 2.73 -4.00
CA ILE A 81 -23.71 2.07 -3.79
C ILE A 81 -23.25 1.36 -5.08
N HIS A 82 -24.14 0.59 -5.71
CA HIS A 82 -23.82 -0.10 -6.96
C HIS A 82 -23.42 0.87 -8.09
N GLN A 83 -24.10 2.02 -8.22
CA GLN A 83 -23.73 3.03 -9.21
C GLN A 83 -22.42 3.74 -8.86
N LEU A 84 -22.24 4.13 -7.59
CA LEU A 84 -21.05 4.82 -7.11
C LEU A 84 -19.79 3.97 -7.33
N TYR A 85 -19.90 2.66 -7.06
CA TYR A 85 -18.80 1.71 -7.18
C TYR A 85 -18.83 0.88 -8.48
N GLN A 86 -19.75 1.17 -9.41
CA GLN A 86 -19.89 0.48 -10.71
C GLN A 86 -20.08 -1.05 -10.58
N CYS A 87 -20.76 -1.50 -9.52
CA CYS A 87 -21.08 -2.91 -9.31
C CYS A 87 -21.98 -3.43 -10.45
N GLY A 88 -21.60 -4.56 -11.07
CA GLY A 88 -22.33 -5.19 -12.17
C GLY A 88 -21.75 -4.96 -13.57
N ASN A 89 -20.81 -4.04 -13.73
CA ASN A 89 -20.01 -3.89 -14.95
C ASN A 89 -18.55 -4.24 -14.67
N PRO A 90 -18.18 -5.53 -14.76
CA PRO A 90 -16.83 -5.96 -14.47
C PRO A 90 -15.83 -5.27 -15.42
N LYS A 91 -14.82 -4.60 -14.86
CA LYS A 91 -13.73 -4.05 -15.67
C LYS A 91 -12.76 -5.16 -16.06
N VAL A 92 -12.21 -5.08 -17.25
CA VAL A 92 -11.31 -6.10 -17.80
C VAL A 92 -9.87 -5.70 -17.53
N CYS A 93 -9.13 -6.54 -16.82
CA CYS A 93 -7.68 -6.40 -16.67
C CYS A 93 -6.95 -6.89 -17.92
N ALA A 94 -5.73 -6.39 -18.13
CA ALA A 94 -4.85 -6.91 -19.18
C ALA A 94 -4.58 -8.41 -18.99
N GLU A 95 -4.32 -9.11 -20.09
CA GLU A 95 -3.91 -10.51 -20.01
C GLU A 95 -2.58 -10.64 -19.21
N PRO A 96 -2.51 -11.53 -18.20
CA PRO A 96 -1.31 -11.81 -17.42
C PRO A 96 -0.14 -12.22 -18.31
N VAL A 97 1.01 -11.58 -18.11
CA VAL A 97 2.23 -11.90 -18.85
C VAL A 97 3.02 -12.97 -18.12
N ILE A 98 3.62 -13.90 -18.85
CA ILE A 98 4.51 -14.94 -18.32
C ILE A 98 5.95 -14.56 -18.67
N HIS A 99 6.82 -14.50 -17.67
CA HIS A 99 8.26 -14.41 -17.91
C HIS A 99 8.79 -15.71 -18.59
N THR A 100 9.85 -15.64 -19.39
CA THR A 100 10.40 -16.78 -20.17
C THR A 100 10.63 -18.06 -19.34
N TYR A 101 10.93 -17.90 -18.05
CA TYR A 101 11.18 -19.01 -17.11
C TYR A 101 10.01 -19.33 -16.15
N GLY A 102 8.85 -18.71 -16.37
CA GLY A 102 7.60 -19.05 -15.71
C GLY A 102 6.89 -20.23 -16.38
N ASN A 103 6.05 -20.92 -15.62
CA ASN A 103 5.04 -21.84 -16.16
C ASN A 103 3.80 -21.04 -16.64
N PRO A 104 2.89 -21.66 -17.41
CA PRO A 104 1.62 -21.04 -17.76
C PRO A 104 0.87 -20.51 -16.53
N VAL A 105 0.32 -19.28 -16.63
CA VAL A 105 -0.48 -18.69 -15.56
C VAL A 105 -1.76 -19.48 -15.37
N VAL A 106 -2.06 -19.83 -14.12
CA VAL A 106 -3.34 -20.44 -13.75
C VAL A 106 -4.35 -19.33 -13.52
N LYS A 107 -5.42 -19.30 -14.31
CA LYS A 107 -6.52 -18.32 -14.24
C LYS A 107 -7.64 -18.87 -13.35
N LEU A 108 -8.14 -18.08 -12.40
CA LEU A 108 -9.15 -18.48 -11.41
C LEU A 108 -10.35 -17.52 -11.42
N GLY A 109 -11.56 -18.09 -11.39
CA GLY A 109 -12.81 -17.34 -11.40
C GLY A 109 -13.25 -16.87 -12.80
N ASN A 110 -14.17 -15.90 -12.84
CA ASN A 110 -14.61 -15.28 -14.10
C ASN A 110 -13.51 -14.34 -14.58
N PHE A 111 -12.75 -14.73 -15.61
CA PHE A 111 -11.49 -14.11 -16.01
C PHE A 111 -11.57 -13.35 -17.36
N PRO A 112 -10.80 -12.25 -17.60
CA PRO A 112 -9.96 -11.46 -16.69
C PRO A 112 -10.71 -10.21 -16.19
N ILE A 113 -11.82 -10.40 -15.48
CA ILE A 113 -12.58 -9.27 -14.95
C ILE A 113 -12.24 -8.94 -13.49
N THR A 114 -12.63 -7.78 -13.01
CA THR A 114 -12.54 -7.39 -11.60
C THR A 114 -12.96 -8.53 -10.66
N GLY A 115 -12.11 -8.85 -9.69
CA GLY A 115 -12.26 -10.00 -8.77
C GLY A 115 -11.60 -11.30 -9.25
N SER A 116 -11.17 -11.39 -10.52
CA SER A 116 -10.37 -12.52 -11.02
C SER A 116 -9.09 -12.67 -10.21
N LYS A 117 -8.62 -13.91 -10.09
CA LYS A 117 -7.31 -14.22 -9.51
C LYS A 117 -6.45 -14.98 -10.51
N VAL A 118 -5.15 -14.77 -10.43
CA VAL A 118 -4.17 -15.50 -11.22
C VAL A 118 -3.07 -16.01 -10.31
N ARG A 119 -2.59 -17.22 -10.59
CA ARG A 119 -1.49 -17.83 -9.87
C ARG A 119 -0.32 -18.11 -10.80
N TYR A 120 0.85 -17.66 -10.38
CA TYR A 120 2.10 -17.85 -11.09
C TYR A 120 2.89 -19.01 -10.48
N SER A 121 3.80 -19.58 -11.26
CA SER A 121 4.82 -20.50 -10.79
C SER A 121 6.03 -20.44 -11.70
N CYS A 122 7.20 -20.78 -11.16
CA CYS A 122 8.44 -20.83 -11.92
C CYS A 122 8.78 -22.25 -12.34
N LYS A 123 9.49 -22.38 -13.47
CA LYS A 123 10.10 -23.65 -13.89
C LYS A 123 11.11 -24.11 -12.84
N ASN A 124 11.46 -25.40 -12.87
CA ASN A 124 12.48 -25.96 -12.00
C ASN A 124 13.79 -25.18 -12.10
N HIS A 125 14.48 -25.01 -10.96
CA HIS A 125 15.70 -24.20 -10.82
C HIS A 125 15.51 -22.69 -10.99
N TYR A 126 14.28 -22.20 -10.82
CA TYR A 126 13.99 -20.78 -10.69
C TYR A 126 13.20 -20.53 -9.41
N THR A 127 13.53 -19.43 -8.75
CA THR A 127 12.86 -18.93 -7.56
C THR A 127 11.96 -17.77 -7.94
N MET A 128 10.75 -17.76 -7.42
CA MET A 128 9.81 -16.67 -7.64
C MET A 128 10.19 -15.44 -6.80
N VAL A 129 10.16 -14.27 -7.43
CA VAL A 129 10.31 -12.95 -6.83
C VAL A 129 9.02 -12.17 -7.11
N GLY A 130 8.42 -11.58 -6.08
CA GLY A 130 7.09 -10.96 -6.12
C GLY A 130 5.97 -11.94 -5.76
N SER A 131 4.73 -11.46 -5.82
CA SER A 131 3.58 -12.26 -5.37
C SER A 131 3.27 -13.47 -6.28
N PRO A 132 3.05 -14.67 -5.71
CA PRO A 132 2.59 -15.84 -6.44
C PRO A 132 1.14 -15.76 -6.89
N GLU A 133 0.34 -14.87 -6.31
CA GLU A 133 -1.07 -14.67 -6.65
C GLU A 133 -1.42 -13.20 -6.78
N ARG A 134 -2.11 -12.84 -7.86
CA ARG A 134 -2.56 -11.46 -8.11
C ARG A 134 -4.04 -11.42 -8.40
N PHE A 135 -4.69 -10.32 -8.07
CA PHE A 135 -6.12 -10.13 -8.31
C PHE A 135 -6.42 -8.88 -9.13
N CYS A 136 -7.46 -8.96 -9.95
CA CYS A 136 -7.89 -7.85 -10.80
C CYS A 136 -8.72 -6.86 -9.97
N ARG A 137 -8.25 -5.62 -9.84
CA ARG A 137 -8.87 -4.57 -9.02
C ARG A 137 -9.98 -3.83 -9.77
N ASN A 138 -10.68 -2.97 -9.03
CA ASN A 138 -11.75 -2.09 -9.56
C ASN A 138 -11.24 -0.99 -10.50
N ASP A 139 -9.93 -0.79 -10.60
CA ASP A 139 -9.28 0.16 -11.52
C ASP A 139 -8.80 -0.49 -12.82
N ALA A 140 -9.21 -1.75 -13.08
CA ALA A 140 -8.81 -2.56 -14.23
C ALA A 140 -7.30 -2.90 -14.27
N LYS A 141 -6.62 -2.88 -13.11
CA LYS A 141 -5.23 -3.31 -12.98
C LYS A 141 -5.10 -4.52 -12.06
N TRP A 142 -4.12 -5.37 -12.35
CA TRP A 142 -3.72 -6.40 -11.40
C TRP A 142 -3.08 -5.74 -10.16
N SER A 143 -3.23 -6.39 -9.00
CA SER A 143 -2.54 -6.03 -7.76
C SER A 143 -1.03 -6.25 -7.91
N GLY A 144 -0.21 -5.31 -7.43
CA GLY A 144 1.25 -5.43 -7.43
C GLY A 144 1.90 -5.55 -8.81
N ASP A 145 3.22 -5.69 -8.78
CA ASP A 145 4.05 -5.92 -9.95
C ASP A 145 3.92 -7.37 -10.50
N ASP A 146 4.25 -7.57 -11.78
CA ASP A 146 4.32 -8.92 -12.36
C ASP A 146 5.47 -9.72 -11.70
N PRO A 147 5.24 -10.95 -11.20
CA PRO A 147 6.28 -11.73 -10.58
C PRO A 147 7.36 -12.15 -11.59
N TYR A 148 8.57 -12.34 -11.08
CA TYR A 148 9.75 -12.69 -11.85
C TYR A 148 10.31 -14.03 -11.42
N CYS A 149 10.77 -14.82 -12.38
CA CYS A 149 11.45 -16.09 -12.11
C CYS A 149 12.96 -15.89 -12.19
N LEU A 150 13.58 -15.76 -11.03
CA LEU A 150 15.02 -15.58 -10.85
C LEU A 150 15.72 -16.94 -10.90
N GLY A 151 16.74 -17.11 -11.75
CA GLY A 151 17.50 -18.37 -11.81
C GLY A 151 18.09 -18.72 -10.44
N SER A 152 17.78 -19.91 -9.92
CA SER A 152 18.19 -20.34 -8.59
C SER A 152 19.71 -20.47 -8.51
N SER A 153 20.30 -19.76 -7.56
CA SER A 153 21.71 -19.87 -7.19
C SER A 153 21.79 -19.96 -5.68
N ALA A 154 22.75 -20.74 -5.16
CA ALA A 154 22.99 -20.84 -3.72
C ALA A 154 23.35 -19.51 -3.05
N THR A 155 23.74 -18.50 -3.84
CA THR A 155 24.09 -17.15 -3.38
C THR A 155 22.94 -16.16 -3.49
N ASN A 156 21.81 -16.54 -4.09
CA ASN A 156 20.68 -15.63 -4.25
C ASN A 156 19.89 -15.57 -2.95
N ILE A 157 19.52 -14.36 -2.55
CA ILE A 157 18.72 -14.12 -1.35
C ILE A 157 17.53 -13.28 -1.79
N TYR A 158 16.32 -13.77 -1.55
CA TYR A 158 15.09 -13.01 -1.72
C TYR A 158 14.36 -12.98 -0.38
N CYS A 159 13.96 -11.80 0.06
CA CYS A 159 13.19 -11.62 1.27
C CYS A 159 12.13 -10.54 1.08
N ASN A 160 10.88 -10.95 1.20
CA ASN A 160 9.68 -10.12 1.11
C ASN A 160 8.92 -10.03 2.42
N PHE A 161 9.53 -10.55 3.50
CA PHE A 161 9.03 -10.52 4.87
C PHE A 161 7.66 -11.18 5.14
N ASP A 162 6.94 -11.72 4.15
CA ASP A 162 5.58 -12.27 4.33
C ASP A 162 5.47 -13.44 5.32
N LYS A 163 6.53 -14.24 5.45
CA LYS A 163 6.56 -15.38 6.38
C LYS A 163 7.27 -15.06 7.69
N ASP A 164 8.44 -14.44 7.59
CA ASP A 164 9.35 -14.15 8.70
C ASP A 164 10.37 -13.07 8.29
N LYS A 165 11.36 -12.77 9.14
CA LYS A 165 12.43 -11.79 8.83
C LYS A 165 13.52 -12.36 7.89
N CYS A 166 13.33 -13.56 7.34
CA CYS A 166 14.32 -14.31 6.58
C CYS A 166 15.63 -14.48 7.37
N GLN A 167 16.74 -13.95 6.84
CA GLN A 167 18.06 -13.96 7.48
C GLN A 167 18.45 -12.60 8.06
N TRP A 168 17.55 -11.61 8.05
CA TRP A 168 17.79 -10.28 8.61
C TRP A 168 17.64 -10.29 10.13
N ALA A 169 18.63 -9.74 10.82
CA ALA A 169 18.65 -9.63 12.28
C ALA A 169 18.90 -8.18 12.72
N SER A 170 18.49 -7.84 13.95
CA SER A 170 18.89 -6.57 14.57
C SER A 170 20.42 -6.48 14.64
N ASP A 171 20.99 -5.30 14.34
CA ASP A 171 22.45 -5.13 14.38
C ASP A 171 22.96 -5.02 15.83
N SER A 172 23.39 -6.15 16.39
CA SER A 172 23.95 -6.24 17.76
C SER A 172 25.48 -6.27 17.78
N VAL A 173 26.15 -6.00 16.66
CA VAL A 173 27.61 -6.18 16.54
C VAL A 173 28.37 -5.04 17.19
N ASN A 174 27.82 -3.82 17.16
CA ASN A 174 28.45 -2.63 17.73
C ASN A 174 27.53 -1.97 18.76
N ASN A 175 27.64 -2.41 20.02
CA ASN A 175 26.88 -1.87 21.16
C ASN A 175 27.25 -0.43 21.52
N ARG A 176 28.16 0.23 20.79
CA ARG A 176 28.50 1.64 21.01
C ARG A 176 27.31 2.57 20.74
N TYR A 177 26.41 2.17 19.85
CA TYR A 177 25.16 2.88 19.57
C TYR A 177 24.00 1.98 19.97
N GLN A 178 23.10 2.46 20.83
CA GLN A 178 21.85 1.76 21.16
C GLN A 178 20.88 1.91 19.98
N TYR A 179 21.13 1.16 18.92
CA TYR A 179 20.27 1.16 17.74
C TYR A 179 18.86 0.67 18.10
N GLY A 180 17.85 1.31 17.54
CA GLY A 180 16.48 0.79 17.56
C GLY A 180 16.33 -0.42 16.64
N GLU A 181 15.27 -1.19 16.89
CA GLU A 181 14.96 -2.38 16.11
C GLU A 181 14.01 -2.06 14.95
N TRP A 182 14.26 -2.69 13.80
CA TRP A 182 13.30 -2.71 12.71
C TRP A 182 12.14 -3.65 13.06
N ILE A 183 10.92 -3.19 12.86
CA ILE A 183 9.68 -3.87 13.21
C ILE A 183 9.09 -4.47 11.94
N ARG A 184 8.58 -5.70 12.02
CA ARG A 184 7.85 -6.34 10.92
C ARG A 184 6.37 -6.00 11.07
N HIS A 185 5.76 -5.46 10.03
CA HIS A 185 4.41 -4.90 10.07
C HIS A 185 3.60 -5.24 8.82
N SER A 186 2.27 -5.15 8.91
CA SER A 186 1.31 -5.39 7.84
C SER A 186 0.19 -4.35 7.91
N GLY A 187 -0.25 -3.80 6.78
CA GLY A 187 -1.25 -2.74 6.73
C GLY A 187 -0.69 -1.35 7.07
N THR A 188 -1.54 -0.42 7.49
CA THR A 188 -1.19 0.98 7.79
C THR A 188 -0.39 1.11 9.08
N THR A 189 0.56 2.05 9.14
CA THR A 189 1.30 2.39 10.35
C THR A 189 0.42 3.06 11.41
N ASP A 190 0.88 3.05 12.67
CA ASP A 190 0.15 3.58 13.83
C ASP A 190 -0.07 5.11 13.76
N THR A 191 0.77 5.82 13.01
CA THR A 191 0.69 7.27 12.88
C THR A 191 -0.06 7.72 11.62
N ASP A 192 -1.06 8.58 11.80
CA ASP A 192 -1.88 9.06 10.69
C ASP A 192 -1.05 9.78 9.62
N GLN A 193 -1.22 9.33 8.37
CA GLN A 193 -0.55 9.87 7.16
C GLN A 193 0.97 9.70 7.19
N THR A 194 1.46 8.59 7.73
CA THR A 194 2.84 8.14 7.57
C THR A 194 2.85 6.75 6.97
N GLY A 195 4.04 6.31 6.52
CA GLY A 195 4.27 4.92 6.14
C GLY A 195 3.41 4.39 4.99
N PRO A 196 3.61 3.11 4.64
CA PRO A 196 2.80 2.46 3.61
C PRO A 196 1.44 2.03 4.16
N VAL A 197 0.42 2.07 3.29
CA VAL A 197 -0.91 1.50 3.59
C VAL A 197 -0.90 -0.03 3.49
N PHE A 198 -0.07 -0.54 2.58
CA PHE A 198 0.01 -1.95 2.19
C PHE A 198 1.46 -2.35 1.95
N ASP A 199 1.76 -3.64 2.10
CA ASP A 199 3.04 -4.22 1.70
C ASP A 199 3.27 -4.05 0.18
N HIS A 200 4.53 -4.09 -0.26
CA HIS A 200 4.82 -3.94 -1.69
C HIS A 200 4.51 -5.21 -2.48
N THR A 201 4.80 -6.38 -1.89
CA THR A 201 4.72 -7.68 -2.58
C THR A 201 3.32 -7.98 -3.12
N TRP A 202 2.30 -7.84 -2.28
CA TRP A 202 0.90 -8.14 -2.59
C TRP A 202 0.11 -6.87 -2.94
N GLU A 203 0.56 -5.69 -2.49
CA GLU A 203 -0.23 -4.46 -2.42
C GLU A 203 -1.53 -4.65 -1.62
N THR A 204 -1.45 -5.39 -0.50
CA THR A 204 -2.59 -5.62 0.40
C THR A 204 -2.21 -5.47 1.87
N SER A 205 -3.19 -5.69 2.76
CA SER A 205 -2.92 -5.79 4.20
C SER A 205 -2.43 -7.18 4.62
N ASP A 206 -2.40 -8.16 3.70
CA ASP A 206 -2.08 -9.56 4.03
C ASP A 206 -0.57 -9.83 4.00
N GLY A 207 0.20 -9.02 3.25
CA GLY A 207 1.65 -9.12 3.20
C GLY A 207 2.33 -8.30 4.30
N TYR A 208 3.64 -8.46 4.40
CA TYR A 208 4.44 -7.84 5.45
C TYR A 208 5.65 -7.11 4.91
N TYR A 209 6.07 -6.07 5.63
CA TYR A 209 7.26 -5.29 5.35
C TYR A 209 8.03 -5.00 6.64
N MET A 210 9.28 -4.52 6.50
CA MET A 210 10.06 -4.02 7.64
C MET A 210 9.94 -2.50 7.72
N TYR A 211 9.67 -1.95 8.90
CA TYR A 211 9.58 -0.49 9.10
C TYR A 211 10.17 -0.02 10.42
N ILE A 212 10.32 1.29 10.51
CA ILE A 212 10.68 2.01 11.72
C ILE A 212 9.65 3.10 12.00
N GLU A 213 9.26 3.20 13.27
CA GLU A 213 8.36 4.22 13.78
C GLU A 213 9.15 5.50 14.09
N SER A 214 8.97 6.51 13.25
CA SER A 214 9.70 7.78 13.37
C SER A 214 9.11 8.68 14.44
N SER A 215 7.79 8.66 14.63
CA SER A 215 7.01 9.56 15.48
C SER A 215 7.20 9.40 16.98
N GLN A 216 8.15 8.60 17.46
CA GLN A 216 8.58 8.62 18.87
C GLN A 216 10.12 8.56 19.04
N ASN A 217 10.88 8.59 17.94
CA ASN A 217 12.28 8.19 17.93
C ASN A 217 13.20 9.21 17.25
N ARG A 218 12.96 10.52 17.45
CA ARG A 218 13.73 11.61 16.83
C ARG A 218 15.24 11.44 16.98
N GLY A 219 15.98 11.58 15.87
CA GLY A 219 17.44 11.45 15.83
C GLY A 219 17.97 10.04 16.13
N LYS A 220 17.10 9.06 16.43
CA LYS A 220 17.49 7.68 16.71
C LYS A 220 17.84 6.99 15.40
N LYS A 221 18.79 6.06 15.50
CA LYS A 221 19.21 5.19 14.40
C LYS A 221 18.69 3.78 14.61
N PHE A 222 18.32 3.13 13.52
CA PHE A 222 17.78 1.78 13.48
C PHE A 222 18.59 0.97 12.49
N ARG A 223 19.01 -0.25 12.87
CA ARG A 223 19.84 -1.08 12.01
C ARG A 223 19.38 -2.52 11.98
N MET A 224 19.29 -3.07 10.77
CA MET A 224 19.17 -4.51 10.53
C MET A 224 20.33 -4.96 9.64
N ARG A 225 20.81 -6.17 9.89
CA ARG A 225 22.01 -6.74 9.30
C ARG A 225 21.73 -8.11 8.70
N LEU A 226 22.31 -8.35 7.53
CA LEU A 226 22.43 -9.64 6.88
C LEU A 226 23.91 -10.01 6.84
N PHE A 227 24.25 -11.17 7.41
CA PHE A 227 25.64 -11.60 7.57
C PHE A 227 26.16 -12.41 6.38
N ASP A 228 27.48 -12.40 6.20
CA ASP A 228 28.20 -13.37 5.35
C ASP A 228 27.79 -13.40 3.86
N VAL A 229 27.39 -12.25 3.34
CA VAL A 229 26.98 -12.04 1.95
C VAL A 229 28.19 -12.14 1.00
N PRO A 230 28.13 -12.95 -0.08
CA PRO A 230 29.23 -13.08 -1.03
C PRO A 230 29.62 -11.76 -1.73
N PRO A 231 30.91 -11.53 -2.04
CA PRO A 231 31.32 -10.33 -2.77
C PRO A 231 30.92 -10.40 -4.25
N GLY A 232 30.81 -9.23 -4.89
CA GLY A 232 30.58 -9.09 -6.33
C GLY A 232 29.12 -9.25 -6.77
N ILE A 233 28.19 -9.33 -5.82
CA ILE A 233 26.75 -9.40 -6.09
C ILE A 233 26.12 -8.00 -6.13
N CYS A 234 24.92 -7.91 -6.66
CA CYS A 234 24.13 -6.69 -6.72
C CYS A 234 22.83 -6.86 -5.94
N MET A 235 22.16 -5.74 -5.67
CA MET A 235 20.95 -5.73 -4.87
C MET A 235 19.88 -4.82 -5.47
N SER A 236 18.63 -5.24 -5.37
CA SER A 236 17.45 -4.39 -5.53
C SER A 236 16.54 -4.53 -4.32
N PHE A 237 15.80 -3.49 -4.00
CA PHE A 237 14.85 -3.48 -2.89
C PHE A 237 13.84 -2.37 -3.11
N TYR A 238 12.72 -2.39 -2.40
CA TYR A 238 11.75 -1.31 -2.40
C TYR A 238 11.83 -0.54 -1.09
N ILE A 239 11.70 0.78 -1.18
CA ILE A 239 11.61 1.68 -0.02
C ILE A 239 10.26 2.37 -0.04
N HIS A 240 9.69 2.56 1.15
CA HIS A 240 8.61 3.51 1.37
C HIS A 240 9.08 4.54 2.37
N LYS A 241 8.83 5.79 2.09
CA LYS A 241 9.22 6.91 2.94
C LYS A 241 8.19 7.99 2.75
N TYR A 242 7.21 8.04 3.64
CA TYR A 242 6.14 9.03 3.59
C TYR A 242 5.86 9.59 4.97
N GLY A 243 5.50 10.87 5.00
CA GLY A 243 5.17 11.56 6.23
C GLY A 243 4.89 13.03 6.03
N LYS A 244 4.28 13.64 7.06
CA LYS A 244 4.01 15.09 7.14
C LYS A 244 5.31 15.93 7.21
N GLY A 245 6.43 15.25 7.46
CA GLY A 245 7.81 15.75 7.49
C GLY A 245 8.36 16.41 6.23
N ILE A 246 8.87 17.64 6.31
CA ILE A 246 9.74 18.22 5.25
C ILE A 246 11.16 17.63 5.31
N VAL A 247 11.61 17.17 6.49
CA VAL A 247 12.91 16.51 6.69
C VAL A 247 12.69 15.06 7.10
N PRO A 248 12.17 14.22 6.20
CA PRO A 248 12.02 12.80 6.48
C PRO A 248 13.44 12.24 6.61
N GLY A 249 13.71 11.55 7.73
CA GLY A 249 15.03 11.01 8.08
C GLY A 249 15.72 10.25 6.94
N SER A 250 16.99 9.88 7.07
CA SER A 250 17.71 9.25 5.94
C SER A 250 17.76 7.73 6.05
N LEU A 251 17.58 7.05 4.92
CA LEU A 251 17.84 5.62 4.77
C LEU A 251 19.16 5.38 4.01
N ARG A 252 20.00 4.48 4.53
CA ARG A 252 21.32 4.17 3.98
C ARG A 252 21.57 2.68 3.99
N VAL A 253 22.39 2.22 3.04
CA VAL A 253 22.89 0.85 3.03
C VAL A 253 24.41 0.86 3.13
N PHE A 254 24.94 0.01 4.02
CA PHE A 254 26.37 -0.17 4.23
C PHE A 254 26.79 -1.61 3.93
N ALA A 255 27.99 -1.76 3.37
CA ALA A 255 28.73 -3.01 3.37
C ALA A 255 29.74 -2.97 4.52
N SER A 256 29.76 -4.01 5.34
CA SER A 256 30.60 -4.10 6.54
C SER A 256 31.47 -5.34 6.55
N GLN A 257 32.65 -5.24 7.16
CA GLN A 257 33.58 -6.36 7.37
C GLN A 257 34.18 -6.31 8.77
N ASN A 258 34.81 -7.43 9.17
CA ASN A 258 35.47 -7.58 10.47
C ASN A 258 34.54 -7.19 11.62
N ARG A 259 33.30 -7.73 11.59
CA ARG A 259 32.27 -7.50 12.61
C ARG A 259 32.09 -6.01 12.92
N GLY A 260 31.77 -5.18 11.92
CA GLY A 260 31.43 -3.76 12.14
C GLY A 260 32.61 -2.80 12.29
N THR A 261 33.86 -3.26 12.31
CA THR A 261 35.02 -2.36 12.44
C THR A 261 35.36 -1.59 11.15
N ARG A 262 34.87 -2.06 10.00
CA ARG A 262 35.02 -1.38 8.71
C ARG A 262 33.69 -1.34 7.99
N GLU A 263 33.12 -0.14 7.81
CA GLU A 263 31.85 0.07 7.10
C GLU A 263 32.07 1.01 5.91
N LYS A 264 31.50 0.65 4.77
CA LYS A 264 31.45 1.48 3.56
C LYS A 264 30.00 1.72 3.20
N LYS A 265 29.58 2.99 3.13
CA LYS A 265 28.27 3.34 2.58
C LYS A 265 28.24 2.99 1.10
N ILE A 266 27.30 2.12 0.70
CA ILE A 266 27.14 1.66 -0.67
C ILE A 266 25.92 2.27 -1.36
N TRP A 267 24.96 2.79 -0.58
CA TRP A 267 23.79 3.50 -1.08
C TRP A 267 23.23 4.45 -0.03
N HIS A 268 22.54 5.48 -0.48
CA HIS A 268 21.70 6.35 0.35
C HIS A 268 20.52 6.85 -0.45
N ASP A 269 19.45 7.22 0.25
CA ASP A 269 18.30 7.86 -0.35
C ASP A 269 18.67 9.24 -0.94
N ASN A 270 18.05 9.56 -2.07
CA ASN A 270 18.17 10.85 -2.76
C ASN A 270 16.81 11.57 -2.87
N GLU A 271 15.72 10.93 -2.42
CA GLU A 271 14.35 11.36 -2.70
C GLU A 271 13.62 11.93 -1.48
N ILE A 272 12.68 12.82 -1.78
CA ILE A 272 11.69 13.42 -0.87
C ILE A 272 10.51 12.44 -0.72
N SER A 273 9.87 12.51 0.45
CA SER A 273 8.63 11.80 0.84
C SER A 273 7.70 11.44 -0.34
N SER A 274 7.35 10.15 -0.52
CA SER A 274 6.41 9.67 -1.54
C SER A 274 5.44 8.66 -0.95
N THR A 275 4.17 8.72 -1.37
CA THR A 275 3.12 7.78 -0.98
C THR A 275 3.27 6.39 -1.60
N ASP A 276 4.09 6.26 -2.65
CA ASP A 276 4.30 5.00 -3.34
C ASP A 276 5.62 4.36 -2.91
N TRP A 277 5.66 3.03 -2.94
CA TRP A 277 6.90 2.28 -2.88
C TRP A 277 7.82 2.63 -4.07
N LYS A 278 9.10 2.86 -3.78
CA LYS A 278 10.13 3.18 -4.78
C LYS A 278 11.18 2.10 -4.83
N ARG A 279 11.36 1.51 -6.01
CA ARG A 279 12.43 0.55 -6.26
C ARG A 279 13.80 1.24 -6.25
N GLN A 280 14.77 0.61 -5.59
CA GLN A 280 16.15 1.05 -5.51
C GLN A 280 17.09 -0.03 -6.05
N LEU A 281 18.19 0.40 -6.66
CA LEU A 281 19.17 -0.48 -7.31
C LEU A 281 20.60 -0.17 -6.84
N ILE A 282 21.34 -1.21 -6.48
CA ILE A 282 22.79 -1.17 -6.24
C ILE A 282 23.43 -2.11 -7.27
N LEU A 283 23.81 -1.56 -8.41
CA LEU A 283 24.38 -2.30 -9.55
C LEU A 283 25.91 -2.33 -9.57
N THR A 284 26.55 -1.59 -8.67
CA THR A 284 27.99 -1.69 -8.45
C THR A 284 28.23 -2.91 -7.58
N GLY A 285 28.84 -3.95 -8.16
CA GLY A 285 29.08 -5.22 -7.46
C GLY A 285 29.64 -4.96 -6.06
N ILE A 286 28.88 -5.41 -5.05
CA ILE A 286 29.12 -5.07 -3.66
C ILE A 286 30.41 -5.74 -3.23
N THR A 287 31.38 -4.94 -2.82
CA THR A 287 32.69 -5.38 -2.35
C THR A 287 32.92 -4.84 -0.96
N GLY A 288 33.81 -5.50 -0.22
CA GLY A 288 34.22 -5.04 1.09
C GLY A 288 34.86 -3.65 1.04
N PRO A 289 34.99 -2.98 2.19
CA PRO A 289 35.81 -1.78 2.33
C PRO A 289 37.19 -1.98 1.66
N TYR A 290 37.67 -0.99 0.90
CA TYR A 290 38.92 -1.03 0.11
C TYR A 290 38.96 -2.04 -1.06
N GLY A 291 37.82 -2.57 -1.52
CA GLY A 291 37.75 -3.43 -2.71
C GLY A 291 38.11 -4.90 -2.45
N MET A 292 38.12 -5.32 -1.19
CA MET A 292 38.40 -6.72 -0.82
C MET A 292 37.32 -7.67 -1.31
N ARG A 293 37.73 -8.79 -1.92
CA ARG A 293 36.85 -9.89 -2.37
C ARG A 293 36.61 -10.92 -1.27
N ALA A 294 36.24 -10.46 -0.08
CA ALA A 294 35.80 -11.32 1.01
C ALA A 294 34.30 -11.12 1.26
N LYS A 295 33.67 -12.06 1.98
CA LYS A 295 32.28 -11.91 2.41
C LYS A 295 32.10 -10.59 3.18
N VAL A 296 30.90 -10.02 3.06
CA VAL A 296 30.52 -8.76 3.70
C VAL A 296 29.21 -8.94 4.44
N ASP A 297 28.96 -8.11 5.44
CA ASP A 297 27.62 -7.94 5.96
C ASP A 297 26.95 -6.78 5.22
N ILE A 298 25.64 -6.89 4.98
CA ILE A 298 24.82 -5.79 4.47
C ILE A 298 24.02 -5.23 5.63
N ILE A 299 24.03 -3.91 5.78
CA ILE A 299 23.33 -3.20 6.85
C ILE A 299 22.39 -2.18 6.23
N PHE A 300 21.11 -2.25 6.59
CA PHE A 300 20.17 -1.14 6.39
C PHE A 300 20.17 -0.28 7.65
N GLU A 301 20.50 1.00 7.50
CA GLU A 301 20.45 2.01 8.57
C GLU A 301 19.40 3.07 8.23
N ALA A 302 18.40 3.22 9.09
CA ALA A 302 17.50 4.36 9.08
C ALA A 302 17.88 5.32 10.21
N GLU A 303 17.86 6.62 9.94
CA GLU A 303 18.08 7.68 10.92
C GLU A 303 16.90 8.64 10.88
N VAL A 304 16.14 8.72 11.97
CA VAL A 304 14.96 9.59 12.05
C VAL A 304 15.39 11.06 12.04
N GLY A 305 14.64 11.89 11.33
CA GLY A 305 14.89 13.34 11.26
C GLY A 305 14.91 13.99 12.64
N THR A 306 15.66 15.09 12.77
CA THR A 306 15.84 15.83 14.03
C THR A 306 14.91 17.05 14.17
N SER A 307 14.11 17.36 13.13
CA SER A 307 13.21 18.52 13.12
C SER A 307 12.14 18.42 14.20
N THR A 308 11.84 19.53 14.87
CA THR A 308 10.79 19.59 15.91
C THR A 308 9.40 19.90 15.35
N TYR A 309 9.31 20.35 14.10
CA TYR A 309 8.05 20.80 13.49
C TYR A 309 7.41 19.74 12.59
N TYR A 310 8.21 18.92 11.89
CA TYR A 310 7.72 17.93 10.93
C TYR A 310 8.72 16.76 10.81
N TRP A 311 8.52 15.70 11.59
CA TRP A 311 9.42 14.54 11.71
C TRP A 311 8.70 13.18 11.63
N ASP A 312 7.37 13.20 11.60
CA ASP A 312 6.53 12.03 11.36
C ASP A 312 6.73 11.60 9.92
N SER A 313 7.63 10.65 9.71
CA SER A 313 7.89 10.01 8.42
C SER A 313 8.43 8.61 8.67
N ASP A 314 7.53 7.65 8.70
CA ASP A 314 7.92 6.26 8.78
C ASP A 314 8.67 5.86 7.52
N MET A 315 9.64 4.98 7.72
CA MET A 315 10.46 4.42 6.66
C MET A 315 10.29 2.92 6.67
N ALA A 316 10.03 2.35 5.49
CA ALA A 316 9.87 0.93 5.31
C ALA A 316 10.72 0.40 4.16
N VAL A 317 11.05 -0.87 4.24
CA VAL A 317 11.78 -1.63 3.22
C VAL A 317 11.06 -2.95 2.98
N ASP A 318 10.96 -3.32 1.71
CA ASP A 318 10.36 -4.57 1.28
C ASP A 318 11.06 -5.14 0.03
N ASP A 319 10.75 -6.39 -0.32
CA ASP A 319 11.17 -7.07 -1.55
C ASP A 319 12.68 -6.97 -1.84
N ILE A 320 13.50 -7.35 -0.85
CA ILE A 320 14.95 -7.32 -0.97
C ILE A 320 15.41 -8.53 -1.80
N VAL A 321 16.03 -8.24 -2.95
CA VAL A 321 16.62 -9.23 -3.86
C VAL A 321 18.12 -8.98 -3.96
N ILE A 322 18.89 -10.00 -3.63
CA ILE A 322 20.35 -10.04 -3.75
C ILE A 322 20.69 -11.18 -4.71
N ALA A 323 21.38 -10.86 -5.79
CA ALA A 323 21.74 -11.82 -6.83
C ALA A 323 22.95 -11.34 -7.62
N THR A 324 23.37 -12.09 -8.65
CA THR A 324 24.40 -11.59 -9.56
C THR A 324 23.95 -10.30 -10.26
N CYS A 325 24.90 -9.45 -10.62
CA CYS A 325 24.58 -8.18 -11.28
C CYS A 325 23.90 -8.35 -12.65
N SER A 326 24.14 -9.46 -13.35
CA SER A 326 23.37 -9.79 -14.57
C SER A 326 21.91 -10.04 -14.23
N GLN A 327 21.65 -10.88 -13.23
CA GLN A 327 20.28 -11.23 -12.83
C GLN A 327 19.48 -10.02 -12.34
N ILE A 328 20.09 -9.12 -11.55
CA ILE A 328 19.41 -7.90 -11.10
C ILE A 328 19.10 -6.96 -12.29
N LYS A 329 20.00 -6.86 -13.28
CA LYS A 329 19.73 -6.08 -14.50
C LYS A 329 18.61 -6.67 -15.35
N ASP A 330 18.58 -8.00 -15.48
CA ASP A 330 17.52 -8.70 -16.22
C ASP A 330 16.16 -8.52 -15.54
N TYR A 331 16.13 -8.62 -14.20
CA TYR A 331 14.95 -8.38 -13.38
C TYR A 331 14.46 -6.93 -13.50
N ASP A 332 15.35 -5.94 -13.36
CA ASP A 332 14.97 -4.53 -13.52
C ASP A 332 14.46 -4.24 -14.95
N GLY A 333 15.10 -4.83 -15.96
CA GLY A 333 14.65 -4.75 -17.34
C GLY A 333 13.25 -5.33 -17.56
N TRP A 334 12.90 -6.42 -16.86
CA TRP A 334 11.55 -7.00 -16.88
C TRP A 334 10.51 -6.04 -16.31
N LEU A 335 10.73 -5.54 -15.09
CA LEU A 335 9.79 -4.61 -14.43
C LEU A 335 9.57 -3.33 -15.26
N ASN A 336 10.64 -2.78 -15.84
CA ASN A 336 10.56 -1.57 -16.65
C ASN A 336 9.83 -1.75 -18.00
N ARG A 337 9.72 -2.98 -18.52
CA ARG A 337 8.89 -3.25 -19.70
C ARG A 337 7.41 -3.20 -19.34
N GLN A 338 7.03 -3.69 -18.17
CA GLN A 338 5.63 -3.73 -17.73
C GLN A 338 5.03 -2.35 -17.43
N SER A 339 5.84 -1.44 -16.87
CA SER A 339 5.42 -0.05 -16.63
C SER A 339 5.21 0.77 -17.92
N LYS A 340 5.78 0.32 -19.05
CA LYS A 340 5.58 0.93 -20.38
C LYS A 340 4.35 0.38 -21.08
N THR A 341 4.07 -0.92 -20.97
CA THR A 341 2.86 -1.54 -21.56
C THR A 341 1.56 -0.98 -20.95
N THR A 342 1.57 -0.59 -19.68
CA THR A 342 0.44 0.11 -19.03
C THR A 342 0.20 1.53 -19.56
N LYS A 343 1.22 2.21 -20.12
CA LYS A 343 1.06 3.53 -20.76
C LYS A 343 0.54 3.46 -22.20
N THR A 344 0.78 2.36 -22.92
CA THR A 344 0.40 2.24 -24.33
C THR A 344 -1.08 1.88 -24.55
N ILE A 345 -1.75 1.27 -23.56
CA ILE A 345 -3.15 0.82 -23.70
C ILE A 345 -4.18 1.96 -23.56
N VAL A 346 -3.81 3.13 -23.01
CA VAL A 346 -4.72 4.29 -22.90
C VAL A 346 -4.82 5.10 -24.22
N GLY A 347 -4.09 4.70 -25.27
CA GLY A 347 -3.90 5.49 -26.49
C GLY A 347 -4.41 4.88 -27.78
N SER A 348 -5.46 4.04 -27.78
CA SER A 348 -6.06 3.57 -29.04
C SER A 348 -7.51 3.11 -28.87
N ILE A 349 -8.41 4.05 -28.59
CA ILE A 349 -9.80 3.89 -29.07
C ILE A 349 -9.79 4.28 -30.54
N ALA A 350 -9.73 3.26 -31.39
CA ALA A 350 -9.99 3.38 -32.81
C ALA A 350 -11.39 3.97 -33.01
N ARG A 351 -11.47 5.14 -33.66
CA ARG A 351 -12.70 5.60 -34.29
C ARG A 351 -13.02 4.60 -35.40
N PHE A 352 -14.07 3.81 -35.21
CA PHE A 352 -14.77 3.20 -36.33
C PHE A 352 -15.86 4.16 -36.78
N THR A 353 -15.83 4.40 -38.08
CA THR A 353 -16.67 5.29 -38.90
C THR A 353 -18.16 5.04 -38.78
#